data_AF-A0A2T4TB24-F1
#
_entry.id   AF-A0A2T4TB24-F1
#
_cell.length_a   1.000
_cell.length_b   1.000
_cell.length_c   1.000
_cell.angle_alpha   90.00
_cell.angle_beta   90.00
_cell.angle_gamma   90.00
#
_symmetry.space_group_name_H-M   'P 1'
#
loop_
_entity.id
_entity.type
_entity.pdbx_description
1 polymer ?
#
loop_
_entity_poly.entity_id
_entity_poly.type
_entity_poly.pdbx_seq_one_letter_code
_entity_poly.pdbx_strand_id
1 'polypeptide(L)'
;MIDVFIPSYHRADNLKTVRYLEKIDYDMQHVYVFVDDEADDRERYKAVAKQYGFHLVVFDMTEARKRFDYVHRASVSRRSAGQARNMFQDYAKKKGIEQYVVMDDDTKDFQFRVKGVWVHNASGETVKKTFDMVAAMMRRYRIGLFGVSQTGDFYGGMYLAMMRRKVMNVTFYDTRFIYRGERGVQDNDTSQFAGVLNEGLFTGSLADGITLQQTISATAKGGLTDLYNECNLYNKAMVTPIQYPSAIRAERQVMNGNRIHHRIDYKYLAPKLMKGERNNIAWDTYPEDYPFTNEPKRDKGIV
;
A
#
# COMPACT_ATOMS: atom_id res chain seq x y z
N MET A 1 -8.65 -17.70 3.65
CA MET A 1 -7.34 -17.20 3.20
C MET A 1 -7.62 -15.94 2.39
N ILE A 2 -6.93 -14.85 2.70
CA ILE A 2 -7.08 -13.59 1.97
C ILE A 2 -6.36 -13.66 0.61
N ASP A 3 -6.89 -12.99 -0.41
CA ASP A 3 -6.21 -12.86 -1.71
C ASP A 3 -5.01 -11.91 -1.60
N VAL A 4 -3.90 -12.26 -2.25
CA VAL A 4 -2.65 -11.46 -2.30
C VAL A 4 -2.47 -10.88 -3.69
N PHE A 5 -2.41 -9.56 -3.78
CA PHE A 5 -2.24 -8.82 -5.01
C PHE A 5 -0.84 -8.20 -5.08
N ILE A 6 -0.13 -8.47 -6.18
CA ILE A 6 1.28 -8.10 -6.31
C ILE A 6 1.46 -7.24 -7.57
N PRO A 7 1.80 -5.94 -7.45
CA PRO A 7 2.23 -5.14 -8.59
C PRO A 7 3.62 -5.58 -9.06
N SER A 8 3.77 -5.87 -10.34
CA SER A 8 5.07 -6.22 -10.92
C SER A 8 5.32 -5.55 -12.27
N TYR A 9 6.59 -5.28 -12.57
CA TYR A 9 7.04 -4.58 -13.78
C TYR A 9 8.51 -4.89 -14.09
N HIS A 10 8.80 -5.39 -15.30
CA HIS A 10 10.13 -5.81 -15.78
C HIS A 10 10.95 -6.67 -14.80
N ARG A 11 10.31 -7.68 -14.20
CA ARG A 11 10.96 -8.59 -13.23
C ARG A 11 10.36 -9.98 -13.21
N ALA A 12 9.82 -10.45 -14.34
CA ALA A 12 9.23 -11.79 -14.47
C ALA A 12 10.15 -12.90 -13.94
N ASP A 13 11.46 -12.80 -14.16
CA ASP A 13 12.44 -13.80 -13.74
C ASP A 13 12.85 -13.70 -12.25
N ASN A 14 12.31 -12.73 -11.50
CA ASN A 14 12.70 -12.45 -10.12
C ASN A 14 11.54 -11.97 -9.23
N LEU A 15 10.40 -12.66 -9.31
CA LEU A 15 9.23 -12.41 -8.46
C LEU A 15 9.48 -12.84 -7.01
N LYS A 16 10.09 -11.95 -6.23
CA LYS A 16 10.52 -12.23 -4.85
C LYS A 16 9.35 -12.54 -3.95
N THR A 17 8.24 -11.80 -4.10
CA THR A 17 7.07 -12.00 -3.25
C THR A 17 6.37 -13.31 -3.58
N VAL A 18 6.30 -13.69 -4.86
CA VAL A 18 5.78 -15.01 -5.27
C VAL A 18 6.64 -16.14 -4.69
N ARG A 19 7.96 -16.05 -4.78
CA ARG A 19 8.88 -17.03 -4.17
C ARG A 19 8.74 -17.12 -2.65
N TYR A 20 8.52 -15.98 -1.99
CA TYR A 20 8.27 -15.96 -0.56
C TYR A 20 6.95 -16.68 -0.21
N LEU A 21 5.88 -16.41 -0.96
CA LEU A 21 4.56 -17.04 -0.75
C LEU A 21 4.61 -18.56 -0.98
N GLU A 22 5.29 -19.00 -2.04
CA GLU A 22 5.56 -20.43 -2.28
C GLU A 22 6.32 -21.05 -1.10
N LYS A 23 7.40 -20.40 -0.64
CA LYS A 23 8.22 -20.88 0.49
C LYS A 23 7.43 -21.07 1.79
N ILE A 24 6.35 -20.31 2.01
CA ILE A 24 5.52 -20.41 3.22
C ILE A 24 4.27 -21.27 3.02
N ASP A 25 4.21 -22.03 1.92
CA ASP A 25 3.07 -22.85 1.52
C ASP A 25 1.77 -22.02 1.49
N TYR A 26 1.82 -20.84 0.85
CA TYR A 26 0.62 -20.07 0.53
C TYR A 26 -0.12 -20.72 -0.64
N ASP A 27 -1.44 -20.70 -0.62
CA ASP A 27 -2.21 -21.21 -1.75
C ASP A 27 -2.09 -20.26 -2.94
N MET A 28 -1.41 -20.70 -3.99
CA MET A 28 -1.12 -19.89 -5.17
C MET A 28 -2.38 -19.53 -5.97
N GLN A 29 -3.51 -20.23 -5.77
CA GLN A 29 -4.81 -19.82 -6.34
C GLN A 29 -5.34 -18.50 -5.74
N HIS A 30 -4.84 -18.11 -4.56
CA HIS A 30 -5.13 -16.83 -3.92
C HIS A 30 -4.09 -15.74 -4.25
N VAL A 31 -3.16 -16.01 -5.17
CA VAL A 31 -2.09 -15.05 -5.54
C VAL A 31 -2.35 -14.51 -6.94
N TYR A 32 -2.35 -13.17 -7.04
CA TYR A 32 -2.60 -12.44 -8.28
C TYR A 32 -1.43 -11.49 -8.54
N VAL A 33 -0.72 -11.70 -9.66
CA VAL A 33 0.35 -10.82 -10.12
C VAL A 33 -0.22 -9.91 -11.20
N PHE A 34 -0.13 -8.60 -10.97
CA PHE A 34 -0.65 -7.58 -11.86
C PHE A 34 0.49 -6.94 -12.65
N VAL A 35 0.35 -6.92 -13.97
CA VAL A 35 1.26 -6.26 -14.90
C VAL A 35 0.45 -5.38 -15.84
N ASP A 36 1.07 -4.32 -16.37
CA ASP A 36 0.42 -3.49 -17.37
C ASP A 36 0.47 -4.11 -18.78
N ASP A 37 -0.48 -3.71 -19.61
CA ASP A 37 -0.62 -4.12 -21.01
C ASP A 37 0.48 -3.59 -21.95
N GLU A 38 1.28 -2.63 -21.49
CA GLU A 38 2.45 -2.11 -22.22
C GLU A 38 3.76 -2.82 -21.86
N ALA A 39 3.77 -3.72 -20.87
CA ALA A 39 4.96 -4.46 -20.50
C ALA A 39 5.40 -5.42 -21.63
N ASP A 40 6.68 -5.39 -21.97
CA ASP A 40 7.26 -6.19 -23.06
C ASP A 40 7.62 -7.64 -22.63
N ASP A 41 7.69 -7.90 -21.32
CA ASP A 41 8.04 -9.20 -20.73
C ASP A 41 6.83 -10.05 -20.33
N ARG A 42 5.63 -9.71 -20.81
CA ARG A 42 4.35 -10.40 -20.49
C ARG A 42 4.36 -11.90 -20.80
N GLU A 43 4.97 -12.34 -21.90
CA GLU A 43 5.07 -13.77 -22.22
C GLU A 43 5.88 -14.54 -21.17
N ARG A 44 6.87 -13.87 -20.60
CA ARG A 44 7.70 -14.41 -19.53
C ARG A 44 6.91 -14.54 -18.22
N TYR A 45 6.11 -13.52 -17.89
CA TYR A 45 5.15 -13.62 -16.78
C TYR A 45 4.16 -14.77 -16.95
N LYS A 46 3.64 -15.01 -18.16
CA LYS A 46 2.72 -16.14 -18.43
C LYS A 46 3.37 -17.49 -18.15
N ALA A 47 4.62 -17.68 -18.58
CA ALA A 47 5.37 -18.91 -18.32
C ALA A 47 5.59 -19.11 -16.82
N VAL A 48 5.98 -18.06 -16.10
CA VAL A 48 6.20 -18.11 -14.64
C VAL A 48 4.88 -18.32 -13.88
N ALA A 49 3.78 -17.70 -14.32
CA ALA A 49 2.44 -17.94 -13.76
C ALA A 49 2.04 -19.42 -13.85
N LYS A 50 2.31 -20.07 -14.98
CA LYS A 50 2.07 -21.51 -15.17
C LYS A 50 2.94 -22.36 -14.25
N GLN A 51 4.20 -21.98 -14.05
CA GLN A 51 5.14 -22.70 -13.18
C GLN A 51 4.70 -22.67 -11.72
N TYR A 52 4.35 -21.49 -11.20
CA TYR A 52 4.01 -21.29 -9.78
C TYR A 52 2.52 -21.49 -9.48
N GLY A 53 1.66 -21.48 -10.50
CA GLY A 53 0.21 -21.65 -10.35
C GLY A 53 -0.54 -20.41 -9.85
N PHE A 54 0.02 -19.20 -10.00
CA PHE A 54 -0.66 -17.94 -9.66
C PHE A 54 -1.48 -17.38 -10.83
N HIS A 55 -2.38 -16.45 -10.53
CA HIS A 55 -3.15 -15.73 -11.54
C HIS A 55 -2.37 -14.53 -12.08
N LEU A 56 -2.08 -14.52 -13.38
CA LEU A 56 -1.59 -13.32 -14.06
C LEU A 56 -2.76 -12.42 -14.47
N VAL A 57 -2.74 -11.17 -14.06
CA VAL A 57 -3.73 -10.15 -14.42
C VAL A 57 -3.05 -9.02 -15.19
N VAL A 58 -3.61 -8.69 -16.35
CA VAL A 58 -3.13 -7.58 -17.19
C VAL A 58 -4.13 -6.44 -17.09
N PHE A 59 -3.67 -5.24 -16.74
CA PHE A 59 -4.50 -4.03 -16.68
C PHE A 59 -4.15 -3.03 -17.77
N ASP A 60 -5.13 -2.22 -18.15
CA ASP A 60 -4.99 -1.15 -19.16
C ASP A 60 -4.24 0.05 -18.55
N MET A 61 -3.01 0.29 -19.03
CA MET A 61 -2.20 1.41 -18.56
C MET A 61 -2.73 2.75 -19.03
N THR A 62 -3.37 2.83 -20.19
CA THR A 62 -3.97 4.06 -20.70
C THR A 62 -5.09 4.53 -19.78
N GLU A 63 -5.98 3.63 -19.38
CA GLU A 63 -7.05 3.95 -18.45
C GLU A 63 -6.49 4.29 -17.06
N ALA A 64 -5.48 3.54 -16.59
CA ALA A 64 -4.80 3.85 -15.34
C ALA A 64 -4.24 5.28 -15.35
N ARG A 65 -3.60 5.71 -16.45
CA ARG A 65 -3.07 7.08 -16.60
C ARG A 65 -4.16 8.15 -16.66
N LYS A 66 -5.32 7.85 -17.24
CA LYS A 66 -6.46 8.79 -17.35
C LYS A 66 -7.14 9.03 -15.99
N ARG A 67 -7.15 8.03 -15.12
CA ARG A 67 -7.82 8.08 -13.81
C ARG A 67 -6.92 8.53 -12.68
N PHE A 68 -5.60 8.47 -12.85
CA PHE A 68 -4.66 8.71 -11.77
C PHE A 68 -4.36 10.20 -11.58
N ASP A 69 -4.52 10.66 -10.34
CA ASP A 69 -4.00 11.94 -9.92
C ASP A 69 -2.51 11.82 -9.59
N TYR A 70 -1.66 12.50 -10.36
CA TYR A 70 -0.22 12.50 -10.16
C TYR A 70 0.23 13.49 -9.06
N VAL A 71 -0.70 14.30 -8.54
CA VAL A 71 -0.53 15.38 -7.55
C VAL A 71 0.28 16.57 -8.07
N HIS A 72 1.41 16.31 -8.72
CA HIS A 72 2.23 17.29 -9.40
C HIS A 72 2.77 16.72 -10.72
N ARG A 73 3.82 17.32 -11.29
CA ARG A 73 4.45 16.89 -12.55
C ARG A 73 4.62 15.37 -12.64
N ALA A 74 3.98 14.77 -13.64
CA ALA A 74 4.17 13.38 -13.99
C ALA A 74 5.57 13.16 -14.57
N SER A 75 6.12 11.97 -14.32
CA SER A 75 7.31 11.50 -15.04
C SER A 75 7.02 11.34 -16.53
N VAL A 76 8.06 11.37 -17.37
CA VAL A 76 8.04 11.02 -18.80
C VAL A 76 7.42 9.64 -19.00
N SER A 77 7.79 8.68 -18.14
CA SER A 77 7.23 7.33 -18.13
C SER A 77 5.75 7.27 -17.76
N ARG A 78 5.21 8.30 -17.08
CA ARG A 78 3.85 8.38 -16.54
C ARG A 78 3.43 7.10 -15.80
N ARG A 79 4.35 6.55 -15.01
CA ARG A 79 4.22 5.29 -14.26
C ARG A 79 4.36 5.53 -12.76
N SER A 80 3.49 4.92 -11.96
CA SER A 80 3.49 4.91 -10.50
C SER A 80 2.93 3.58 -10.01
N ALA A 81 3.46 3.04 -8.90
CA ALA A 81 2.90 1.85 -8.27
C ALA A 81 1.42 2.05 -7.85
N GLY A 82 1.05 3.29 -7.48
CA GLY A 82 -0.32 3.66 -7.14
C GLY A 82 -1.31 3.50 -8.29
N GLN A 83 -0.87 3.63 -9.54
CA GLN A 83 -1.73 3.39 -10.71
C GLN A 83 -2.17 1.94 -10.79
N ALA A 84 -1.21 1.01 -10.67
CA ALA A 84 -1.51 -0.41 -10.65
C ALA A 84 -2.46 -0.74 -9.49
N ARG A 85 -2.15 -0.26 -8.29
CA ARG A 85 -2.96 -0.48 -7.08
C ARG A 85 -4.40 0.03 -7.19
N ASN A 86 -4.64 1.13 -7.90
CA ASN A 86 -6.01 1.60 -8.18
C ASN A 86 -6.74 0.69 -9.17
N MET A 87 -6.04 0.05 -10.11
CA MET A 87 -6.66 -0.91 -11.03
C MET A 87 -6.99 -2.25 -10.38
N PHE A 88 -6.31 -2.61 -9.28
CA PHE A 88 -6.61 -3.82 -8.52
C PHE A 88 -8.05 -3.85 -8.01
N GLN A 89 -8.58 -2.69 -7.64
CA GLN A 89 -9.90 -2.56 -7.05
C GLN A 89 -11.03 -2.82 -8.04
N ASP A 90 -10.84 -2.46 -9.30
CA ASP A 90 -11.79 -2.80 -10.38
C ASP A 90 -11.82 -4.31 -10.59
N TYR A 91 -10.65 -4.94 -10.60
CA TYR A 91 -10.54 -6.38 -10.71
C TYR A 91 -11.20 -7.09 -9.51
N ALA A 92 -10.90 -6.64 -8.29
CA ALA A 92 -11.48 -7.16 -7.07
C ALA A 92 -13.01 -7.09 -7.10
N LYS A 93 -13.58 -5.91 -7.41
CA LYS A 93 -15.03 -5.71 -7.54
C LYS A 93 -15.63 -6.62 -8.62
N LYS A 94 -15.01 -6.73 -9.80
CA LYS A 94 -15.47 -7.61 -10.89
C LYS A 94 -15.49 -9.09 -10.49
N LYS A 95 -14.60 -9.50 -9.58
CA LYS A 95 -14.49 -10.88 -9.07
C LYS A 95 -15.23 -11.13 -7.77
N GLY A 96 -15.86 -10.11 -7.18
CA GLY A 96 -16.52 -10.24 -5.87
C GLY A 96 -15.54 -10.37 -4.71
N ILE A 97 -14.29 -9.95 -4.87
CA ILE A 97 -13.26 -9.97 -3.82
C ILE A 97 -13.47 -8.72 -2.93
N GLU A 98 -13.99 -8.93 -1.73
CA GLU A 98 -14.23 -7.85 -0.77
C GLU A 98 -12.95 -7.38 -0.09
N GLN A 99 -12.04 -8.31 0.24
CA GLN A 99 -10.83 -8.04 1.01
C GLN A 99 -9.63 -8.69 0.36
N TYR A 100 -8.55 -7.94 0.23
CA TYR A 100 -7.28 -8.43 -0.31
C TYR A 100 -6.11 -7.71 0.35
N VAL A 101 -4.91 -8.28 0.27
CA VAL A 101 -3.66 -7.65 0.72
C VAL A 101 -2.76 -7.39 -0.48
N VAL A 102 -2.31 -6.16 -0.61
CA VAL A 102 -1.25 -5.78 -1.54
C VAL A 102 0.09 -6.06 -0.89
N MET A 103 0.95 -6.76 -1.62
CA MET A 103 2.36 -6.93 -1.27
C MET A 103 3.21 -6.49 -2.44
N ASP A 104 4.06 -5.48 -2.26
CA ASP A 104 5.03 -5.10 -3.29
C ASP A 104 5.96 -6.28 -3.62
N ASP A 105 6.39 -6.39 -4.89
CA ASP A 105 7.27 -7.48 -5.35
C ASP A 105 8.75 -7.30 -4.94
N ASP A 106 8.98 -7.02 -3.66
CA ASP A 106 10.28 -6.90 -3.02
C ASP A 106 10.36 -7.60 -1.66
N THR A 107 9.33 -8.39 -1.31
CA THR A 107 9.25 -9.13 -0.04
C THR A 107 10.32 -10.21 0.03
N LYS A 108 11.15 -10.17 1.09
CA LYS A 108 12.15 -11.21 1.37
C LYS A 108 11.63 -12.22 2.39
N ASP A 109 11.17 -11.71 3.52
CA ASP A 109 10.60 -12.48 4.62
C ASP A 109 9.75 -11.58 5.54
N PHE A 110 9.08 -12.21 6.50
CA PHE A 110 8.53 -11.52 7.65
C PHE A 110 9.32 -11.88 8.89
N GLN A 111 9.60 -10.86 9.69
CA GLN A 111 10.21 -11.01 11.00
C GLN A 111 9.15 -11.00 12.08
N PHE A 112 9.33 -11.80 13.11
CA PHE A 112 8.58 -11.67 14.36
C PHE A 112 9.32 -10.73 15.29
N ARG A 113 8.68 -9.63 15.65
CA ARG A 113 9.18 -8.59 16.54
C ARG A 113 8.28 -8.44 17.74
N VAL A 114 8.89 -8.19 18.90
CA VAL A 114 8.20 -7.81 20.13
C VAL A 114 8.69 -6.44 20.56
N LYS A 115 7.77 -5.48 20.65
CA LYS A 115 8.06 -4.07 20.91
C LYS A 115 9.14 -3.51 19.97
N GLY A 116 9.05 -3.86 18.69
CA GLY A 116 10.01 -3.47 17.66
C GLY A 116 11.36 -4.21 17.70
N VAL A 117 11.63 -5.06 18.69
CA VAL A 117 12.88 -5.85 18.77
C VAL A 117 12.72 -7.14 17.99
N TRP A 118 13.68 -7.44 17.12
CA TRP A 118 13.71 -8.70 16.38
C TRP A 118 13.90 -9.89 17.33
N VAL A 119 13.06 -10.91 17.17
CA VAL A 119 13.13 -12.16 17.93
C VAL A 119 13.57 -13.31 17.02
N HIS A 120 12.82 -13.56 15.95
CA HIS A 120 13.11 -14.58 14.94
C HIS A 120 12.38 -14.27 13.63
N ASN A 121 12.56 -15.08 12.59
CA ASN A 121 11.73 -14.99 11.38
C ASN A 121 10.34 -15.57 11.65
N ALA A 122 9.28 -14.89 11.19
CA ALA A 122 7.91 -15.37 11.35
C ALA A 122 7.71 -16.64 10.51
N SER A 123 7.00 -17.62 11.09
CA SER A 123 6.62 -18.82 10.36
C SER A 123 5.54 -18.51 9.31
N GLY A 124 5.42 -19.35 8.29
CA GLY A 124 4.36 -19.22 7.29
C GLY A 124 2.96 -19.26 7.89
N GLU A 125 2.74 -20.11 8.90
CA GLU A 125 1.49 -20.19 9.64
C GLU A 125 1.19 -18.89 10.40
N THR A 126 2.19 -18.30 11.06
CA THR A 126 2.04 -17.01 11.75
C THR A 126 1.62 -15.92 10.78
N VAL A 127 2.25 -15.84 9.60
CA VAL A 127 1.93 -14.83 8.59
C VAL A 127 0.51 -15.01 8.06
N LYS A 128 0.14 -16.23 7.65
CA LYS A 128 -1.22 -16.57 7.18
C LYS A 128 -2.29 -16.22 8.23
N LYS A 129 -2.07 -16.63 9.49
CA LYS A 129 -2.98 -16.31 10.60
C LYS A 129 -3.09 -14.81 10.85
N THR A 130 -1.98 -14.07 10.85
CA THR A 130 -2.04 -12.62 11.03
C THR A 130 -2.80 -11.94 9.91
N PHE A 131 -2.63 -12.38 8.66
CA PHE A 131 -3.36 -11.83 7.51
C PHE A 131 -4.88 -12.00 7.68
N ASP A 132 -5.34 -13.22 8.02
CA ASP A 132 -6.75 -13.49 8.27
C ASP A 132 -7.28 -12.70 9.49
N MET A 133 -6.48 -12.55 10.55
CA MET A 133 -6.85 -11.76 11.74
C MET A 133 -6.97 -10.26 11.44
N VAL A 134 -6.07 -9.70 10.63
CA VAL A 134 -6.14 -8.30 10.19
C VAL A 134 -7.39 -8.09 9.33
N ALA A 135 -7.68 -8.99 8.40
CA ALA A 135 -8.90 -8.92 7.58
C ALA A 135 -10.18 -8.99 8.44
N ALA A 136 -10.22 -9.89 9.42
CA ALA A 136 -11.34 -10.00 10.35
C ALA A 136 -11.51 -8.74 11.22
N MET A 137 -10.41 -8.17 11.71
CA MET A 137 -10.42 -6.90 12.43
C MET A 137 -10.95 -5.76 11.56
N MET A 138 -10.45 -5.64 10.32
CA MET A 138 -10.90 -4.59 9.39
C MET A 138 -12.40 -4.69 9.10
N ARG A 139 -12.90 -5.91 8.87
CA ARG A 139 -14.34 -6.16 8.68
C ARG A 139 -15.15 -5.76 9.91
N ARG A 140 -14.70 -6.16 11.11
CA ARG A 140 -15.38 -5.87 12.38
C ARG A 140 -15.47 -4.38 12.67
N TYR A 141 -14.41 -3.62 12.39
CA TYR A 141 -14.32 -2.20 12.72
C TYR A 141 -14.51 -1.29 11.51
N ARG A 142 -14.98 -1.84 10.38
CA ARG A 142 -15.24 -1.11 9.13
C ARG A 142 -14.04 -0.29 8.64
N ILE A 143 -12.86 -0.88 8.65
CA ILE A 143 -11.61 -0.23 8.24
C ILE A 143 -11.35 -0.53 6.77
N GLY A 144 -11.27 0.49 5.92
CA GLY A 144 -10.98 0.31 4.49
C GLY A 144 -9.52 0.01 4.18
N LEU A 145 -8.60 0.57 4.97
CA LEU A 145 -7.16 0.51 4.72
C LEU A 145 -6.42 0.17 6.01
N PHE A 146 -5.55 -0.83 5.99
CA PHE A 146 -4.67 -1.14 7.13
C PHE A 146 -3.38 -1.79 6.65
N GLY A 147 -2.36 -1.88 7.51
CA GLY A 147 -1.08 -2.48 7.11
C GLY A 147 -0.39 -3.28 8.22
N VAL A 148 0.79 -3.77 7.87
CA VAL A 148 1.80 -4.26 8.83
C VAL A 148 3.09 -3.48 8.62
N SER A 149 3.79 -3.20 9.72
CA SER A 149 5.01 -2.38 9.67
C SER A 149 6.13 -3.07 8.89
N GLN A 150 7.06 -2.28 8.38
CA GLN A 150 8.30 -2.75 7.77
C GLN A 150 9.47 -2.59 8.73
N THR A 151 10.57 -3.33 8.53
CA THR A 151 11.71 -3.30 9.45
C THR A 151 12.35 -1.92 9.58
N GLY A 152 12.28 -1.10 8.53
CA GLY A 152 12.71 0.31 8.55
C GLY A 152 11.87 1.22 9.46
N ASP A 153 10.77 0.75 10.05
CA ASP A 153 9.95 1.55 10.98
C ASP A 153 10.47 1.53 12.42
N PHE A 154 11.42 0.65 12.75
CA PHE A 154 11.90 0.38 14.11
C PHE A 154 13.33 0.86 14.38
N TYR A 155 13.75 1.95 13.72
CA TYR A 155 15.00 2.62 14.08
C TYR A 155 14.90 3.27 15.46
N GLY A 156 15.90 3.06 16.32
CA GLY A 156 16.05 3.79 17.59
C GLY A 156 15.58 3.06 18.85
N GLY A 157 15.27 1.76 18.80
CA GLY A 157 15.07 0.92 19.99
C GLY A 157 13.64 0.42 20.18
N MET A 158 13.23 0.25 21.44
CA MET A 158 11.96 -0.37 21.81
C MET A 158 10.76 0.51 21.44
N TYR A 159 9.79 -0.06 20.72
CA TYR A 159 8.55 0.60 20.32
C TYR A 159 7.38 0.06 21.13
N LEU A 160 6.80 0.89 22.00
CA LEU A 160 5.80 0.44 22.98
C LEU A 160 4.35 0.45 22.46
N ALA A 161 4.06 1.20 21.40
CA ALA A 161 2.70 1.25 20.85
C ALA A 161 2.45 0.01 19.98
N MET A 162 1.25 -0.57 20.08
CA MET A 162 0.87 -1.73 19.27
C MET A 162 0.56 -1.38 17.80
N MET A 163 0.23 -0.11 17.52
CA MET A 163 -0.15 0.36 16.19
C MET A 163 0.62 1.62 15.81
N ARG A 164 0.86 1.79 14.51
CA ARG A 164 1.42 3.01 13.91
C ARG A 164 0.39 3.68 13.01
N ARG A 165 0.49 4.99 12.86
CA ARG A 165 -0.32 5.78 11.90
C ARG A 165 0.32 5.84 10.52
N LYS A 166 0.78 4.69 10.02
CA LYS A 166 1.54 4.57 8.76
C LYS A 166 1.15 3.27 8.08
N VAL A 167 0.99 3.29 6.76
CA VAL A 167 0.66 2.13 5.92
C VAL A 167 1.62 2.13 4.73
N MET A 168 2.16 0.97 4.35
CA MET A 168 3.29 0.85 3.40
C MET A 168 3.19 -0.44 2.54
N ASN A 169 4.31 -1.08 2.22
CA ASN A 169 4.48 -2.18 1.26
C ASN A 169 3.57 -3.41 1.46
N VAL A 170 3.03 -3.62 2.66
CA VAL A 170 1.99 -4.63 2.92
C VAL A 170 0.73 -3.92 3.40
N THR A 171 -0.25 -3.82 2.50
CA THR A 171 -1.46 -3.02 2.69
C THR A 171 -2.69 -3.86 2.44
N PHE A 172 -3.55 -3.97 3.44
CA PHE A 172 -4.84 -4.60 3.37
C PHE A 172 -5.89 -3.59 2.91
N TYR A 173 -6.77 -4.04 2.04
CA TYR A 173 -7.90 -3.30 1.51
C TYR A 173 -9.21 -4.02 1.83
N ASP A 174 -10.22 -3.24 2.19
CA ASP A 174 -11.61 -3.68 2.24
C ASP A 174 -12.43 -2.80 1.28
N THR A 175 -12.77 -3.36 0.11
CA THR A 175 -13.35 -2.62 -1.02
C THR A 175 -14.73 -2.04 -0.75
N ARG A 176 -15.34 -2.42 0.36
CA ARG A 176 -16.60 -1.84 0.85
C ARG A 176 -16.42 -0.46 1.45
N PHE A 177 -15.23 -0.14 1.95
CA PHE A 177 -14.95 1.04 2.77
C PHE A 177 -13.88 1.94 2.16
N ILE A 178 -13.16 1.45 1.15
CA ILE A 178 -12.24 2.23 0.34
C ILE A 178 -12.40 1.89 -1.13
N TYR A 179 -12.32 2.90 -1.99
CA TYR A 179 -12.24 2.75 -3.43
C TYR A 179 -11.15 3.64 -4.02
N ARG A 180 -10.12 3.06 -4.65
CA ARG A 180 -9.03 3.77 -5.34
C ARG A 180 -8.43 4.93 -4.52
N GLY A 181 -7.79 4.58 -3.42
CA GLY A 181 -7.20 5.55 -2.51
C GLY A 181 -5.81 6.06 -2.91
N GLU A 182 -5.19 5.55 -3.98
CA GLU A 182 -3.80 5.91 -4.33
C GLU A 182 -3.75 7.15 -5.21
N ARG A 183 -2.81 8.07 -4.94
CA ARG A 183 -2.45 9.20 -5.82
C ARG A 183 -0.99 9.60 -5.58
N GLY A 184 -0.38 10.31 -6.54
CA GLY A 184 1.02 10.73 -6.49
C GLY A 184 1.97 9.79 -7.25
N VAL A 185 2.92 10.39 -7.96
CA VAL A 185 3.94 9.65 -8.74
C VAL A 185 4.81 8.78 -7.84
N GLN A 186 5.23 9.34 -6.71
CA GLN A 186 6.01 8.69 -5.65
C GLN A 186 5.31 8.95 -4.32
N ASP A 187 5.68 8.23 -3.25
CA ASP A 187 5.10 8.45 -1.91
C ASP A 187 3.57 8.28 -1.86
N ASN A 188 3.02 7.44 -2.74
CA ASN A 188 1.59 7.21 -2.89
C ASN A 188 0.97 6.57 -1.64
N ASP A 189 1.72 5.69 -0.98
CA ASP A 189 1.39 5.12 0.32
C ASP A 189 1.18 6.21 1.39
N THR A 190 2.13 7.13 1.54
CA THR A 190 2.00 8.29 2.44
C THR A 190 0.83 9.18 2.06
N SER A 191 0.67 9.47 0.77
CA SER A 191 -0.45 10.24 0.25
C SER A 191 -1.81 9.61 0.60
N GLN A 192 -1.92 8.29 0.49
CA GLN A 192 -3.13 7.53 0.75
C GLN A 192 -3.49 7.53 2.23
N PHE A 193 -2.60 7.04 3.12
CA PHE A 193 -2.96 6.96 4.54
C PHE A 193 -3.13 8.35 5.15
N ALA A 194 -2.40 9.37 4.67
CA ALA A 194 -2.60 10.74 5.12
C ALA A 194 -3.99 11.25 4.75
N GLY A 195 -4.48 10.94 3.54
CA GLY A 195 -5.83 11.30 3.10
C GLY A 195 -6.91 10.62 3.92
N VAL A 196 -6.78 9.31 4.14
CA VAL A 196 -7.73 8.55 4.97
C VAL A 196 -7.80 9.14 6.38
N LEU A 197 -6.66 9.43 7.01
CA LEU A 197 -6.62 10.06 8.33
C LEU A 197 -7.17 11.50 8.32
N ASN A 198 -6.92 12.27 7.26
CA ASN A 198 -7.35 13.67 7.14
C ASN A 198 -8.87 13.81 6.97
N GLU A 199 -9.52 12.84 6.31
CA GLU A 199 -10.98 12.74 6.24
C GLU A 199 -11.63 12.23 7.54
N GLY A 200 -10.83 11.93 8.57
CA GLY A 200 -11.33 11.47 9.86
C GLY A 200 -11.54 9.96 9.95
N LEU A 201 -11.11 9.21 8.94
CA LEU A 201 -11.20 7.76 8.90
C LEU A 201 -10.03 7.11 9.62
N PHE A 202 -10.26 5.94 10.21
CA PHE A 202 -9.22 5.20 10.91
C PHE A 202 -8.38 4.37 9.92
N THR A 203 -7.05 4.51 10.01
CA THR A 203 -6.09 3.61 9.37
C THR A 203 -4.77 3.59 10.13
N GLY A 204 -3.93 2.60 9.84
CA GLY A 204 -2.63 2.41 10.45
C GLY A 204 -2.05 1.05 10.13
N SER A 205 -1.03 0.66 10.87
CA SER A 205 -0.43 -0.67 10.76
C SER A 205 -0.15 -1.28 12.13
N LEU A 206 -0.10 -2.63 12.16
CA LEU A 206 0.48 -3.34 13.29
C LEU A 206 1.95 -2.95 13.44
N ALA A 207 2.33 -2.57 14.66
CA ALA A 207 3.69 -2.23 15.05
C ALA A 207 4.38 -3.35 15.83
N ASP A 208 3.72 -4.49 15.99
CA ASP A 208 4.17 -5.60 16.81
C ASP A 208 3.70 -6.94 16.20
N GLY A 209 4.37 -8.04 16.53
CA GLY A 209 4.13 -9.32 15.90
C GLY A 209 4.89 -9.45 14.59
N ILE A 210 4.22 -9.53 13.44
CA ILE A 210 4.92 -9.65 12.15
C ILE A 210 5.30 -8.30 11.56
N THR A 211 6.49 -8.22 10.97
CA THR A 211 6.99 -7.04 10.27
C THR A 211 7.66 -7.44 8.96
N LEU A 212 7.36 -6.72 7.88
CA LEU A 212 7.92 -6.99 6.57
C LEU A 212 9.43 -6.66 6.53
N GLN A 213 10.22 -7.61 6.02
CA GLN A 213 11.57 -7.34 5.56
C GLN A 213 11.58 -7.30 4.03
N GLN A 214 11.69 -6.09 3.46
CA GLN A 214 11.83 -5.92 2.01
C GLN A 214 13.30 -5.88 1.56
N THR A 215 13.49 -6.03 0.25
CA THR A 215 14.73 -5.63 -0.44
C THR A 215 14.82 -4.11 -0.47
N ILE A 216 16.02 -3.56 -0.31
CA ILE A 216 16.26 -2.13 -0.48
C ILE A 216 15.95 -1.73 -1.94
N SER A 217 15.02 -0.79 -2.12
CA SER A 217 14.44 -0.44 -3.43
C SER A 217 15.41 0.21 -4.41
N ALA A 218 16.44 0.90 -3.92
CA ALA A 218 17.37 1.68 -4.76
C ALA A 218 18.38 0.85 -5.58
N THR A 219 18.45 -0.47 -5.38
CA THR A 219 19.46 -1.33 -6.03
C THR A 219 18.85 -2.47 -6.87
N ALA A 220 17.52 -2.58 -6.93
CA ALA A 220 16.86 -3.60 -7.74
C ALA A 220 16.77 -3.17 -9.21
N LYS A 221 17.09 -4.06 -10.15
CA LYS A 221 16.77 -3.87 -11.58
C LYS A 221 15.26 -4.08 -11.78
N GLY A 222 14.62 -3.21 -12.57
CA GLY A 222 13.17 -3.18 -12.75
C GLY A 222 12.42 -2.50 -11.58
N GLY A 223 11.10 -2.40 -11.66
CA GLY A 223 10.28 -1.70 -10.66
C GLY A 223 10.39 -0.17 -10.73
N LEU A 224 10.64 0.49 -9.59
CA LEU A 224 10.62 1.96 -9.46
C LEU A 224 11.99 2.64 -9.66
N THR A 225 13.07 1.87 -9.89
CA THR A 225 14.44 2.41 -9.97
C THR A 225 14.58 3.50 -11.04
N ASP A 226 14.02 3.27 -12.23
CA ASP A 226 14.07 4.25 -13.32
C ASP A 226 13.31 5.54 -12.96
N LEU A 227 12.17 5.41 -12.28
CA LEU A 227 11.39 6.54 -11.79
C LEU A 227 12.13 7.34 -10.72
N TYR A 228 12.90 6.69 -9.84
CA TYR A 228 13.72 7.38 -8.84
C TYR A 228 14.85 8.18 -9.47
N ASN A 229 15.51 7.61 -10.49
CA ASN A 229 16.55 8.31 -11.26
C ASN A 229 15.97 9.50 -12.02
N GLU A 230 14.73 9.39 -12.50
CA GLU A 230 14.06 10.43 -13.29
C GLU A 230 13.55 11.60 -12.43
N CYS A 231 12.84 11.30 -11.34
CA CYS A 231 12.11 12.30 -10.56
C CYS A 231 12.91 12.93 -9.41
N ASN A 232 14.06 12.35 -9.02
CA ASN A 232 14.87 12.76 -7.87
C ASN A 232 14.11 12.80 -6.52
N LEU A 233 14.84 12.94 -5.42
CA LEU A 233 14.28 12.89 -4.06
C LEU A 233 13.34 14.06 -3.71
N TYR A 234 13.48 15.20 -4.40
CA TYR A 234 12.64 16.37 -4.16
C TYR A 234 11.18 16.13 -4.58
N ASN A 235 10.97 15.46 -5.72
CA ASN A 235 9.65 15.12 -6.22
C ASN A 235 8.88 14.26 -5.19
N LYS A 236 9.50 13.15 -4.73
CA LYS A 236 8.95 12.34 -3.64
C LYS A 236 8.56 13.16 -2.42
N ALA A 237 9.47 13.99 -1.93
CA ALA A 237 9.27 14.73 -0.69
C ALA A 237 8.16 15.79 -0.76
N MET A 238 7.76 16.21 -1.97
CA MET A 238 6.76 17.26 -2.19
C MET A 238 5.35 16.74 -2.45
N VAL A 239 5.18 15.45 -2.76
CA VAL A 239 3.86 14.85 -3.04
C VAL A 239 2.87 15.12 -1.90
N THR A 240 3.26 14.87 -0.66
CA THR A 240 2.36 15.02 0.50
C THR A 240 2.26 16.44 1.07
N PRO A 241 3.32 17.27 1.08
CA PRO A 241 3.19 18.71 1.38
C PRO A 241 2.23 19.48 0.47
N ILE A 242 2.17 19.16 -0.82
CA ILE A 242 1.24 19.83 -1.76
C ILE A 242 -0.22 19.54 -1.37
N GLN A 243 -0.49 18.32 -0.94
CA GLN A 243 -1.85 17.87 -0.61
C GLN A 243 -2.30 18.33 0.77
N TYR A 244 -1.39 18.32 1.76
CA TYR A 244 -1.70 18.58 3.16
C TYR A 244 -0.72 19.62 3.76
N PRO A 245 -0.65 20.86 3.22
CA PRO A 245 0.38 21.84 3.57
C PRO A 245 0.30 22.33 5.03
N SER A 246 -0.86 22.21 5.68
CA SER A 246 -1.05 22.54 7.09
C SER A 246 -0.47 21.48 8.04
N ALA A 247 -0.24 20.25 7.56
CA ALA A 247 0.13 19.10 8.37
C ALA A 247 1.46 18.47 7.98
N ILE A 248 1.92 18.65 6.73
CA ILE A 248 3.09 17.95 6.20
C ILE A 248 4.04 18.97 5.58
N ARG A 249 5.32 18.86 5.92
CA ARG A 249 6.40 19.68 5.35
C ARG A 249 7.56 18.82 4.88
N ALA A 250 8.28 19.28 3.87
CA ALA A 250 9.57 18.70 3.49
C ALA A 250 10.67 19.26 4.40
N GLU A 251 11.50 18.39 4.98
CA GLU A 251 12.67 18.79 5.76
C GLU A 251 13.85 17.85 5.53
N ARG A 252 15.07 18.31 5.83
CA ARG A 252 16.25 17.44 5.83
C ARG A 252 16.23 16.57 7.07
N GLN A 253 16.31 15.25 6.88
CA GLN A 253 16.32 14.29 7.98
C GLN A 253 17.72 13.71 8.19
N VAL A 254 18.35 14.06 9.31
CA VAL A 254 19.73 13.63 9.66
C VAL A 254 19.83 12.10 9.72
N MET A 255 18.87 11.44 10.37
CA MET A 255 18.85 9.98 10.50
C MET A 255 18.67 9.25 9.16
N ASN A 256 18.17 9.94 8.13
CA ASN A 256 18.01 9.42 6.78
C ASN A 256 19.15 9.87 5.84
N GLY A 257 20.35 10.13 6.39
CA GLY A 257 21.51 10.53 5.61
C GLY A 257 21.38 11.92 4.99
N ASN A 258 20.76 12.86 5.71
CA ASN A 258 20.53 14.25 5.27
C ASN A 258 19.68 14.41 4.00
N ARG A 259 18.91 13.37 3.64
CA ARG A 259 17.96 13.43 2.53
C ARG A 259 16.78 14.34 2.86
N ILE A 260 16.27 15.02 1.85
CA ILE A 260 14.99 15.74 1.96
C ILE A 260 13.89 14.68 1.99
N HIS A 261 13.00 14.77 2.98
CA HIS A 261 11.89 13.84 3.18
C HIS A 261 10.71 14.58 3.80
N HIS A 262 9.49 14.06 3.62
CA HIS A 262 8.32 14.60 4.31
C HIS A 262 8.43 14.34 5.83
N ARG A 263 7.91 15.27 6.63
CA ARG A 263 7.58 15.11 8.05
C ARG A 263 6.12 15.44 8.25
N ILE A 264 5.43 14.53 8.91
CA ILE A 264 4.00 14.64 9.25
C ILE A 264 3.87 15.15 10.69
N ASP A 265 3.15 16.25 10.87
CA ASP A 265 2.63 16.67 12.16
C ASP A 265 1.20 16.16 12.33
N TYR A 266 1.06 15.00 12.98
CA TYR A 266 -0.23 14.36 13.22
C TYR A 266 -1.21 15.21 14.03
N LYS A 267 -0.73 16.26 14.72
CA LYS A 267 -1.61 17.22 15.42
C LYS A 267 -2.53 17.95 14.44
N TYR A 268 -2.06 18.19 13.22
CA TYR A 268 -2.78 18.92 12.18
C TYR A 268 -3.30 18.02 11.06
N LEU A 269 -2.83 16.77 10.97
CA LEU A 269 -3.26 15.83 9.93
C LEU A 269 -4.65 15.26 10.20
N ALA A 270 -4.89 14.71 11.39
CA ALA A 270 -6.11 13.97 11.68
C ALA A 270 -7.05 14.77 12.60
N PRO A 271 -8.38 14.70 12.39
CA PRO A 271 -9.36 15.23 13.34
C PRO A 271 -9.14 14.66 14.75
N LYS A 272 -9.43 15.48 15.77
CA LYS A 272 -9.38 15.04 17.16
C LYS A 272 -10.75 14.57 17.59
N LEU A 273 -10.79 13.40 18.23
CA LEU A 273 -12.00 12.94 18.91
C LEU A 273 -12.28 13.85 20.11
N MET A 274 -13.46 14.47 20.14
CA MET A 274 -13.93 15.18 21.32
C MET A 274 -14.43 14.15 22.34
N LYS A 275 -14.03 14.32 23.60
CA LYS A 275 -14.50 13.46 24.69
C LYS A 275 -16.01 13.68 24.88
N GLY A 276 -16.81 12.62 24.79
CA GLY A 276 -18.26 12.67 24.95
C GLY A 276 -18.84 11.29 25.28
N GLU A 277 -20.16 11.21 25.44
CA GLU A 277 -20.87 9.95 25.77
C GLU A 277 -20.98 8.98 24.58
N ARG A 278 -20.76 9.46 23.35
CA ARG A 278 -20.76 8.62 22.15
C ARG A 278 -19.38 7.98 21.94
N ASN A 279 -19.38 6.68 21.64
CA ASN A 279 -18.22 5.90 21.22
C ASN A 279 -17.83 6.22 19.75
N ASN A 280 -16.86 5.49 19.18
CA ASN A 280 -16.49 5.57 17.76
C ASN A 280 -17.74 5.55 16.87
N ILE A 281 -17.96 6.65 16.13
CA ILE A 281 -18.95 6.71 15.07
C ILE A 281 -18.33 6.02 13.86
N ALA A 282 -19.00 4.99 13.32
CA ALA A 282 -18.53 4.32 12.13
C ALA A 282 -18.64 5.28 10.94
N TRP A 283 -17.74 5.17 9.96
CA TRP A 283 -17.71 6.08 8.81
C TRP A 283 -18.90 5.91 7.86
N ASP A 284 -19.78 4.92 8.08
CA ASP A 284 -21.00 4.61 7.31
C ASP A 284 -22.28 4.86 8.15
N THR A 285 -22.21 5.82 9.08
CA THR A 285 -23.33 6.12 9.99
C THR A 285 -24.37 7.03 9.34
N TYR A 286 -23.95 7.89 8.41
CA TYR A 286 -24.78 8.93 7.81
C TYR A 286 -25.09 8.62 6.33
N PRO A 287 -26.23 9.09 5.79
CA PRO A 287 -26.60 8.85 4.39
C PRO A 287 -25.60 9.40 3.37
N GLU A 288 -24.87 10.46 3.73
CA GLU A 288 -23.82 11.07 2.92
C GLU A 288 -22.49 10.30 2.94
N ASP A 289 -22.35 9.29 3.79
CA ASP A 289 -21.11 8.54 3.91
C ASP A 289 -20.91 7.64 2.69
N TYR A 290 -19.72 7.71 2.09
CA TYR A 290 -19.30 6.88 0.96
C TYR A 290 -17.88 6.34 1.18
N PRO A 291 -17.52 5.21 0.55
CA PRO A 291 -16.19 4.64 0.69
C PRO A 291 -15.13 5.68 0.32
N PHE A 292 -14.07 5.79 1.13
CA PHE A 292 -12.97 6.73 0.87
C PHE A 292 -12.46 6.59 -0.55
N THR A 293 -12.31 7.69 -1.28
CA THR A 293 -11.77 7.64 -2.64
C THR A 293 -10.98 8.88 -3.00
N ASN A 294 -9.85 8.66 -3.66
CA ASN A 294 -9.07 9.71 -4.31
C ASN A 294 -9.41 9.79 -5.81
N GLU A 295 -10.44 9.10 -6.28
CA GLU A 295 -10.92 9.27 -7.65
C GLU A 295 -11.47 10.69 -7.82
N PRO A 296 -11.10 11.39 -8.91
CA PRO A 296 -11.64 12.71 -9.18
C PRO A 296 -13.16 12.66 -9.22
N LYS A 297 -13.84 13.58 -8.52
CA LYS A 297 -15.28 13.79 -8.65
C LYS A 297 -15.56 14.26 -10.07
N ARG A 298 -15.89 13.33 -10.96
CA ARG A 298 -16.34 13.63 -12.32
C ARG A 298 -17.80 14.06 -12.20
N ASP A 299 -18.15 15.20 -12.78
CA ASP A 299 -19.52 15.70 -12.77
C ASP A 299 -20.48 14.59 -13.22
N LYS A 300 -21.49 14.33 -12.39
CA LYS A 300 -22.56 13.38 -12.71
C LYS A 300 -23.42 13.99 -13.83
N GLY A 301 -22.99 13.75 -15.06
CA GLY A 301 -23.68 14.13 -16.28
C GLY A 301 -23.15 13.31 -17.44
N ILE A 302 -23.36 11.99 -17.37
CA ILE A 302 -23.51 10.98 -18.44
C ILE A 302 -23.62 9.62 -17.70
N VAL A 303 -24.84 9.29 -17.27
CA VAL A 303 -25.58 8.07 -17.65
C VAL A 303 -26.99 8.54 -17.96
#